data_AF-L9Z6T4-F1
#
_entry.id   AF-L9Z6T4-F1
#
_cell.length_a   1.000
_cell.length_b   1.000
_cell.length_c   1.000
_cell.angle_alpha   90.00
_cell.angle_beta   90.00
_cell.angle_gamma   90.00
#
_symmetry.space_group_name_H-M   'P 1'
#
loop_
_entity.id
_entity.type
_entity.pdbx_description
1 polymer ?
#
loop_
_entity_poly.entity_id
_entity_poly.type
_entity_poly.pdbx_seq_one_letter_code
_entity_poly.pdbx_strand_id
1 'polypeptide(L)'
;MRPDGEPISVDRTITDDPGYEQDNVEYFPQNKTVRYVKLRSGDEPLEYGTWSFEEWGEIESAEVGAARARTVTARRLGVEEVGSGMSSPPDDAETEGMVITVQISKALNRDGEVVSWPVATFPALKESAPQSVDVTLSIEGDTVSRQVPVYVSYSIMHYD
;
A
#
# COMPACT_ATOMS: atom_id res chain seq x y z
N MET A 1 3.38 -15.27 0.27
CA MET A 1 4.61 -15.86 -0.35
C MET A 1 5.45 -14.75 -0.98
N ARG A 2 6.79 -14.88 -1.02
CA ARG A 2 7.66 -13.90 -1.70
C ARG A 2 7.55 -14.01 -3.23
N PRO A 3 7.47 -12.90 -3.98
CA PRO A 3 7.56 -12.92 -5.44
C PRO A 3 9.03 -12.88 -5.92
N ASP A 4 9.23 -13.13 -7.21
CA ASP A 4 10.55 -13.30 -7.81
C ASP A 4 10.99 -12.08 -8.65
N GLY A 5 10.08 -11.12 -8.88
CA GLY A 5 10.36 -9.96 -9.73
C GLY A 5 11.38 -8.99 -9.12
N GLU A 6 12.06 -8.26 -10.00
CA GLU A 6 13.04 -7.26 -9.59
C GLU A 6 12.41 -6.16 -8.71
N PRO A 7 13.16 -5.64 -7.71
CA PRO A 7 12.75 -4.48 -6.93
C PRO A 7 12.44 -3.29 -7.83
N ILE A 8 11.56 -2.42 -7.35
CA ILE A 8 11.22 -1.17 -8.04
C ILE A 8 11.30 0.00 -7.07
N SER A 9 11.30 1.22 -7.60
CA SER A 9 11.33 2.44 -6.77
C SER A 9 10.18 3.38 -7.11
N VAL A 10 9.84 4.23 -6.14
CA VAL A 10 8.91 5.34 -6.30
C VAL A 10 9.27 6.49 -5.36
N ASP A 11 9.28 7.70 -5.92
CA ASP A 11 9.42 8.94 -5.17
C ASP A 11 8.06 9.63 -5.11
N ARG A 12 7.70 10.11 -3.92
CA ARG A 12 6.45 10.83 -3.68
C ARG A 12 6.74 12.12 -2.90
N THR A 13 6.45 13.24 -3.52
CA THR A 13 6.43 14.55 -2.85
C THR A 13 5.02 14.83 -2.37
N ILE A 14 4.88 15.18 -1.10
CA ILE A 14 3.63 15.46 -0.41
C ILE A 14 3.61 16.94 -0.07
N THR A 15 2.47 17.56 -0.31
CA THR A 15 2.26 19.00 -0.12
C THR A 15 1.25 19.22 1.01
N ASP A 16 1.64 20.01 2.01
CA ASP A 16 0.78 20.46 3.12
C ASP A 16 0.14 21.84 2.82
N ASP A 17 -0.01 22.19 1.54
CA ASP A 17 -0.57 23.48 1.17
C ASP A 17 -2.10 23.51 1.38
N PRO A 18 -2.68 24.61 1.91
CA PRO A 18 -4.12 24.78 2.02
C PRO A 18 -4.81 24.57 0.67
N GLY A 19 -5.71 23.58 0.58
CA GLY A 19 -6.39 23.18 -0.68
C GLY A 19 -5.98 21.81 -1.22
N TYR A 20 -4.99 21.14 -0.62
CA TYR A 20 -4.62 19.75 -0.88
C TYR A 20 -5.20 18.76 0.15
N GLU A 21 -6.49 18.90 0.46
CA GLU A 21 -7.26 18.05 1.40
C GLU A 21 -7.31 16.55 1.04
N GLN A 22 -6.70 16.16 -0.09
CA GLN A 22 -6.63 14.77 -0.54
C GLN A 22 -5.76 13.91 0.38
N ASP A 23 -4.66 14.45 0.90
CA ASP A 23 -3.71 13.68 1.71
C ASP A 23 -3.99 13.78 3.22
N ASN A 24 -4.88 14.70 3.67
CA ASN A 24 -5.37 14.83 5.06
C ASN A 24 -4.28 14.90 6.16
N VAL A 25 -3.10 15.41 5.83
CA VAL A 25 -1.96 15.51 6.74
C VAL A 25 -1.52 16.97 6.88
N GLU A 26 -1.25 17.40 8.11
CA GLU A 26 -0.55 18.67 8.40
C GLU A 26 0.84 18.35 8.97
N TYR A 27 1.89 18.92 8.39
CA TYR A 27 3.27 18.70 8.76
C TYR A 27 3.83 19.87 9.54
N PHE A 28 4.51 19.57 10.63
CA PHE A 28 5.20 20.53 11.47
C PHE A 28 6.72 20.29 11.37
N PRO A 29 7.45 21.04 10.52
CA PRO A 29 8.90 20.83 10.33
C PRO A 29 9.73 21.03 11.60
N GLN A 30 9.27 21.91 12.49
CA GLN A 30 10.00 22.31 13.70
C GLN A 30 10.30 21.12 14.64
N ASN A 31 9.40 20.13 14.66
CA ASN A 31 9.49 18.94 15.48
C ASN A 31 9.32 17.64 14.67
N LYS A 32 9.26 17.72 13.33
CA LYS A 32 9.07 16.60 12.41
C LYS A 32 7.88 15.73 12.79
N THR A 33 6.73 16.36 13.00
CA THR A 33 5.48 15.65 13.31
C THR A 33 4.46 15.81 12.21
N VAL A 34 3.73 14.74 11.94
CA VAL A 34 2.58 14.73 11.06
C VAL A 34 1.32 14.64 11.91
N ARG A 35 0.39 15.57 11.74
CA ARG A 35 -0.94 15.53 12.34
C ARG A 35 -1.91 14.88 11.37
N TYR A 36 -2.67 13.93 11.88
CA TYR A 36 -3.66 13.18 11.12
C TYR A 36 -5.02 13.25 11.80
N VAL A 37 -6.09 13.06 11.02
CA VAL A 37 -7.44 12.97 11.55
C VAL A 37 -7.64 11.61 12.21
N LYS A 38 -7.78 11.59 13.54
CA LYS A 38 -7.98 10.37 14.32
C LYS A 38 -9.44 9.95 14.38
N LEU A 39 -10.36 10.92 14.40
CA LEU A 39 -11.80 10.67 14.42
C LEU A 39 -12.52 11.68 13.55
N ARG A 40 -13.51 11.22 12.78
CA ARG A 40 -14.44 12.05 12.00
C ARG A 40 -15.86 11.92 12.53
N SER A 41 -16.63 12.98 12.37
CA SER A 41 -18.08 12.98 12.51
C SER A 41 -18.68 13.49 11.20
N GLY A 42 -19.14 12.56 10.35
CA GLY A 42 -19.45 12.89 8.96
C GLY A 42 -18.16 13.29 8.21
N ASP A 43 -18.21 14.41 7.49
CA ASP A 43 -17.05 14.95 6.77
C ASP A 43 -16.11 15.79 7.65
N GLU A 44 -16.51 16.15 8.87
CA GLU A 44 -15.72 17.02 9.75
C GLU A 44 -14.74 16.22 10.65
N PRO A 45 -13.47 16.66 10.76
CA PRO A 45 -12.51 16.10 11.70
C PRO A 45 -12.88 16.51 13.14
N LEU A 46 -13.03 15.53 14.03
CA LEU A 46 -13.45 15.72 15.43
C LEU A 46 -12.28 15.60 16.41
N GLU A 47 -11.30 14.76 16.11
CA GLU A 47 -10.09 14.58 16.91
C GLU A 47 -8.87 14.42 16.00
N TYR A 48 -7.75 15.01 16.41
CA TYR A 48 -6.47 14.86 15.73
C TYR A 48 -5.50 14.06 16.59
N GLY A 49 -4.71 13.23 15.94
CA GLY A 49 -3.53 12.59 16.50
C GLY A 49 -2.26 13.16 15.88
N THR A 50 -1.11 12.80 16.45
CA THR A 50 0.20 13.12 15.88
C THR A 50 1.06 11.88 15.85
N TRP A 51 1.80 11.72 14.76
CA TRP A 51 2.92 10.79 14.64
C TRP A 51 4.20 11.56 14.39
N SER A 52 5.34 10.97 14.74
CA SER A 52 6.60 11.42 14.16
C SER A 52 6.58 11.19 12.64
N PHE A 53 7.38 11.95 11.92
CA PHE A 53 7.54 11.80 10.48
C PHE A 53 8.01 10.40 10.08
N GLU A 54 8.81 9.74 10.93
CA GLU A 54 9.27 8.38 10.68
C GLU A 54 8.16 7.32 10.85
N GLU A 55 7.31 7.46 11.87
CA GLU A 55 6.18 6.54 12.10
C GLU A 55 5.12 6.69 11.01
N TRP A 56 4.76 7.94 10.67
CA TRP A 56 3.86 8.19 9.56
C TRP A 56 4.47 7.71 8.24
N GLY A 57 5.77 7.95 8.04
CA GLY A 57 6.50 7.54 6.85
C GLY A 57 6.55 6.02 6.65
N GLU A 58 6.52 5.22 7.72
CA GLU A 58 6.37 3.77 7.61
C GLU A 58 5.03 3.39 6.96
N ILE A 59 3.93 3.99 7.44
CA ILE A 59 2.58 3.72 6.96
C ILE A 59 2.42 4.19 5.51
N GLU A 60 2.76 5.44 5.27
CA GLU A 60 2.63 6.08 3.97
C GLU A 60 3.51 5.39 2.91
N SER A 61 4.71 4.92 3.30
CA SER A 61 5.57 4.18 2.37
C SER A 61 4.92 2.86 1.94
N ALA A 62 4.27 2.14 2.85
CA ALA A 62 3.58 0.90 2.49
C ALA A 62 2.38 1.17 1.56
N GLU A 63 1.64 2.25 1.78
CA GLU A 63 0.49 2.64 0.95
C GLU A 63 0.91 3.07 -0.46
N VAL A 64 1.84 4.03 -0.57
CA VAL A 64 2.41 4.48 -1.84
C VAL A 64 3.08 3.31 -2.58
N GLY A 65 3.82 2.49 -1.85
CA GLY A 65 4.47 1.30 -2.37
C GLY A 65 3.47 0.27 -2.90
N ALA A 66 2.35 0.04 -2.21
CA ALA A 66 1.31 -0.88 -2.65
C ALA A 66 0.67 -0.42 -3.96
N ALA A 67 0.33 0.87 -4.06
CA ALA A 67 -0.21 1.45 -5.30
C ALA A 67 0.77 1.27 -6.47
N ARG A 68 2.06 1.54 -6.23
CA ARG A 68 3.11 1.35 -7.24
C ARG A 68 3.26 -0.12 -7.65
N ALA A 69 3.29 -1.03 -6.68
CA ALA A 69 3.41 -2.47 -6.92
C ALA A 69 2.23 -3.00 -7.75
N ARG A 70 0.99 -2.56 -7.46
CA ARG A 70 -0.20 -2.88 -8.27
C ARG A 70 -0.04 -2.45 -9.72
N THR A 71 0.30 -1.19 -9.98
CA THR A 71 0.44 -0.68 -11.34
C THR A 71 1.51 -1.44 -12.13
N VAL A 72 2.68 -1.69 -11.53
CA VAL A 72 3.76 -2.40 -12.21
C VAL A 72 3.39 -3.86 -12.45
N THR A 73 2.78 -4.53 -11.47
CA THR A 73 2.40 -5.94 -11.58
C THR A 73 1.32 -6.14 -12.64
N ALA A 74 0.25 -5.32 -12.64
CA ALA A 74 -0.80 -5.37 -13.64
C ALA A 74 -0.23 -5.18 -15.07
N ARG A 75 0.67 -4.20 -15.23
CA ARG A 75 1.36 -3.96 -16.51
C ARG A 75 2.21 -5.14 -16.96
N ARG A 76 2.98 -5.77 -16.06
CA ARG A 76 3.82 -6.94 -16.37
C ARG A 76 2.98 -8.15 -16.76
N LEU A 77 1.80 -8.32 -16.14
CA LEU A 77 0.85 -9.38 -16.45
C LEU A 77 0.01 -9.12 -17.71
N GLY A 78 -0.05 -7.88 -18.20
CA GLY A 78 -0.93 -7.49 -19.31
C GLY A 78 -2.42 -7.51 -18.94
N VAL A 79 -2.75 -7.22 -17.68
CA VAL A 79 -4.14 -7.13 -17.17
C VAL A 79 -4.46 -5.70 -16.76
N GLU A 80 -5.75 -5.37 -16.65
CA GLU A 80 -6.19 -4.03 -16.25
C GLU A 80 -5.80 -3.71 -14.80
N GLU A 81 -6.00 -4.67 -13.89
CA GLU A 81 -5.79 -4.46 -12.46
C GLU A 81 -5.45 -5.76 -11.74
N VAL A 82 -4.68 -5.63 -10.65
CA VAL A 82 -4.56 -6.62 -9.57
C VAL A 82 -4.87 -5.95 -8.24
N GLY A 83 -5.25 -6.71 -7.21
CA GLY A 83 -5.43 -6.17 -5.87
C GLY A 83 -4.10 -5.86 -5.21
N SER A 84 -4.03 -4.81 -4.40
CA SER A 84 -2.90 -4.54 -3.52
C SER A 84 -3.34 -3.86 -2.24
N GLY A 85 -2.57 -4.04 -1.17
CA GLY A 85 -2.72 -3.27 0.06
C GLY A 85 -1.52 -3.44 0.98
N MET A 86 -1.53 -2.70 2.08
CA MET A 86 -0.60 -2.91 3.18
C MET A 86 -1.16 -3.93 4.17
N SER A 87 -0.30 -4.75 4.76
CA SER A 87 -0.68 -5.74 5.76
C SER A 87 0.45 -5.97 6.76
N SER A 88 0.15 -6.67 7.84
CA SER A 88 1.19 -7.33 8.64
C SER A 88 1.94 -8.37 7.80
N PRO A 89 3.21 -8.65 8.13
CA PRO A 89 3.93 -9.74 7.49
C PRO A 89 3.28 -11.08 7.84
N PRO A 90 3.43 -12.11 6.98
CA PRO A 90 3.07 -13.48 7.34
C PRO A 90 3.81 -13.94 8.62
N ASP A 91 3.18 -14.83 9.39
CA ASP A 91 3.72 -15.31 10.68
C ASP A 91 5.14 -15.92 10.57
N ASP A 92 5.52 -16.43 9.41
CA ASP A 92 6.81 -17.06 9.12
C ASP A 92 7.83 -16.12 8.46
N ALA A 93 7.52 -14.82 8.34
CA ALA A 93 8.41 -13.84 7.73
C ALA A 93 9.52 -13.39 8.70
N GLU A 94 10.72 -13.16 8.16
CA GLU A 94 11.85 -12.56 8.88
C GLU A 94 11.76 -11.02 8.99
N THR A 95 10.75 -10.42 8.36
CA THR A 95 10.50 -8.97 8.36
C THR A 95 9.55 -8.61 9.48
N GLU A 96 9.89 -7.55 10.22
CA GLU A 96 8.99 -6.83 11.12
C GLU A 96 8.47 -5.55 10.43
N GLY A 97 7.32 -5.03 10.85
CA GLY A 97 6.70 -3.84 10.26
C GLY A 97 5.77 -4.14 9.07
N MET A 98 5.23 -3.10 8.44
CA MET A 98 4.25 -3.28 7.36
C MET A 98 4.88 -3.81 6.06
N VAL A 99 4.11 -4.66 5.37
CA VAL A 99 4.46 -5.20 4.06
C VAL A 99 3.40 -4.86 3.02
N ILE A 100 3.78 -4.94 1.76
CA ILE A 100 2.85 -4.83 0.63
C ILE A 100 2.38 -6.23 0.27
N THR A 101 1.06 -6.44 0.19
CA THR A 101 0.48 -7.66 -0.39
C THR A 101 -0.12 -7.33 -1.74
N VAL A 102 0.31 -8.03 -2.79
CA VAL A 102 -0.31 -8.03 -4.13
C VAL A 102 -1.08 -9.33 -4.32
N GLN A 103 -2.32 -9.26 -4.79
CA GLN A 103 -3.20 -10.42 -4.83
C GLN A 103 -4.01 -10.52 -6.11
N ILE A 104 -4.31 -11.76 -6.46
CA ILE A 104 -5.36 -12.13 -7.39
C ILE A 104 -6.49 -12.81 -6.60
N SER A 105 -7.72 -12.59 -7.00
CA SER A 105 -8.87 -13.11 -6.29
C SER A 105 -9.84 -13.85 -7.21
N LYS A 106 -10.51 -14.83 -6.62
CA LYS A 106 -11.70 -15.48 -7.19
C LYS A 106 -12.90 -15.01 -6.40
N ALA A 107 -13.97 -14.62 -7.09
CA ALA A 107 -15.21 -14.21 -6.43
C ALA A 107 -16.27 -15.31 -6.49
N LEU A 108 -16.94 -15.53 -5.37
CA LEU A 108 -18.11 -16.38 -5.22
C LEU A 108 -19.33 -15.53 -4.87
N ASN A 109 -20.51 -15.90 -5.38
CA ASN A 109 -21.77 -15.38 -4.86
C ASN A 109 -22.14 -16.06 -3.53
N ARG A 110 -23.27 -15.65 -2.95
CA ARG A 110 -23.81 -16.19 -1.71
C ARG A 110 -24.08 -17.71 -1.75
N ASP A 111 -24.38 -18.25 -2.92
CA ASP A 111 -24.63 -19.69 -3.13
C ASP A 111 -23.33 -20.50 -3.32
N GLY A 112 -22.16 -19.83 -3.29
CA GLY A 112 -20.85 -20.45 -3.48
C GLY A 112 -20.47 -20.68 -4.94
N GLU A 113 -21.25 -20.17 -5.89
CA GLU A 113 -20.95 -20.25 -7.31
C GLU A 113 -19.93 -19.19 -7.73
N VAL A 114 -19.08 -19.53 -8.70
CA VAL A 114 -18.04 -18.63 -9.18
C VAL A 114 -18.65 -17.54 -10.06
N VAL A 115 -18.49 -16.28 -9.63
CA VAL A 115 -18.96 -15.11 -10.38
C VAL A 115 -17.81 -14.32 -11.01
N SER A 116 -16.58 -14.50 -10.53
CA SER A 116 -15.39 -13.95 -11.19
C SER A 116 -14.19 -14.87 -10.98
N TRP A 117 -13.46 -15.12 -12.07
CA TRP A 117 -12.19 -15.86 -12.03
C TRP A 117 -11.01 -14.90 -11.90
N PRO A 118 -9.89 -15.35 -11.32
CA PRO A 118 -8.66 -14.58 -11.25
C PRO A 118 -8.19 -14.14 -12.65
N VAL A 119 -7.74 -12.90 -12.77
CA VAL A 119 -7.23 -12.31 -14.02
C VAL A 119 -5.91 -12.92 -14.50
N ALA A 120 -5.21 -13.65 -13.63
CA ALA A 120 -3.94 -14.31 -13.92
C ALA A 120 -3.78 -15.57 -13.05
N THR A 121 -2.78 -16.39 -13.36
CA THR A 121 -2.41 -17.52 -12.50
C THR A 121 -1.49 -17.07 -11.37
N PHE A 122 -1.48 -17.81 -10.27
CA PHE A 122 -0.61 -17.51 -9.13
C PHE A 122 0.90 -17.56 -9.47
N PRO A 123 1.40 -18.52 -10.27
CA PRO A 123 2.79 -18.49 -10.73
C PRO A 123 3.13 -17.23 -11.55
N ALA A 124 2.24 -16.80 -12.46
CA ALA A 124 2.46 -15.59 -13.23
C ALA A 124 2.48 -14.34 -12.33
N LEU A 125 1.62 -14.28 -11.31
CA LEU A 125 1.64 -13.22 -10.31
C LEU A 125 2.97 -13.19 -9.54
N LYS A 126 3.47 -14.35 -9.11
CA LYS A 126 4.74 -14.48 -8.40
C LYS A 126 5.92 -13.96 -9.22
N GLU A 127 5.96 -14.29 -10.51
CA GLU A 127 7.02 -13.83 -11.42
C GLU A 127 6.92 -12.33 -11.72
N SER A 128 5.69 -11.81 -11.83
CA SER A 128 5.45 -10.43 -12.25
C SER A 128 5.57 -9.41 -11.11
N ALA A 129 5.18 -9.78 -9.89
CA ALA A 129 5.23 -8.86 -8.76
C ALA A 129 6.69 -8.57 -8.35
N PRO A 130 7.04 -7.31 -8.03
CA PRO A 130 8.37 -6.98 -7.52
C PRO A 130 8.57 -7.58 -6.12
N GLN A 131 9.80 -7.92 -5.73
CA GLN A 131 10.12 -8.42 -4.39
C GLN A 131 10.12 -7.35 -3.29
N SER A 132 10.32 -6.09 -3.67
CA SER A 132 10.28 -4.94 -2.76
C SER A 132 10.00 -3.67 -3.55
N VAL A 133 9.59 -2.63 -2.82
CA VAL A 133 9.49 -1.27 -3.34
C VAL A 133 10.36 -0.35 -2.48
N ASP A 134 11.34 0.31 -3.09
CA ASP A 134 12.08 1.39 -2.46
C ASP A 134 11.27 2.69 -2.59
N VAL A 135 10.73 3.16 -1.47
CA VAL A 135 9.89 4.36 -1.42
C VAL A 135 10.67 5.48 -0.79
N THR A 136 10.67 6.64 -1.45
CA THR A 136 11.15 7.90 -0.86
C THR A 136 10.00 8.88 -0.79
N LEU A 137 9.66 9.29 0.43
CA LEU A 137 8.67 10.33 0.70
C LEU A 137 9.40 11.64 0.97
N SER A 138 8.84 12.75 0.52
CA SER A 138 9.37 14.09 0.79
C SER A 138 8.24 15.07 1.13
N ILE A 139 8.39 15.80 2.23
CA ILE A 139 7.45 16.85 2.66
C ILE A 139 8.24 18.05 3.19
N GLU A 140 7.98 19.24 2.63
CA GLU A 140 8.67 20.49 3.00
C GLU A 140 10.21 20.40 3.07
N GLY A 141 10.81 19.54 2.25
CA GLY A 141 12.26 19.33 2.18
C GLY A 141 12.82 18.27 3.14
N ASP A 142 12.03 17.76 4.08
CA ASP A 142 12.36 16.55 4.85
C ASP A 142 12.05 15.30 4.04
N THR A 143 12.88 14.26 4.18
CA THR A 143 12.75 13.02 3.42
C THR A 143 12.86 11.78 4.30
N VAL A 144 12.06 10.77 4.00
CA VAL A 144 12.19 9.43 4.57
C VAL A 144 12.21 8.39 3.45
N SER A 145 13.15 7.46 3.52
CA SER A 145 13.25 6.36 2.56
C SER A 145 13.08 5.02 3.27
N ARG A 146 12.25 4.15 2.69
CA ARG A 146 11.94 2.82 3.22
C ARG A 146 11.93 1.82 2.08
N GLN A 147 12.58 0.68 2.28
CA GLN A 147 12.36 -0.49 1.43
C GLN A 147 11.20 -1.29 2.02
N VAL A 148 10.07 -1.33 1.32
CA VAL A 148 8.89 -2.08 1.77
C VAL A 148 8.86 -3.45 1.08
N PRO A 149 8.89 -4.55 1.84
CA PRO A 149 8.90 -5.89 1.26
C PRO A 149 7.53 -6.23 0.65
N VAL A 150 7.53 -6.99 -0.44
CA VAL A 150 6.29 -7.39 -1.14
C VAL A 150 6.05 -8.88 -0.97
N TYR A 151 4.78 -9.24 -0.78
CA TYR A 151 4.26 -10.59 -0.75
C TYR A 151 3.13 -10.73 -1.76
N VAL A 152 2.96 -11.95 -2.27
CA VAL A 152 1.82 -12.33 -3.10
C VAL A 152 0.90 -13.30 -2.38
N SER A 153 -0.40 -13.15 -2.63
CA SER A 153 -1.44 -14.02 -2.10
C SER A 153 -2.53 -14.31 -3.14
N TYR A 154 -3.30 -15.35 -2.86
CA TYR A 154 -4.52 -15.70 -3.58
C TYR A 154 -5.66 -15.64 -2.58
N SER A 155 -6.73 -14.93 -2.90
CA SER A 155 -7.91 -14.81 -2.04
C SER A 155 -9.18 -15.29 -2.71
N ILE A 156 -10.13 -15.76 -1.90
CA ILE A 156 -11.50 -16.06 -2.33
C ILE A 156 -12.39 -15.02 -1.67
N MET A 157 -13.06 -14.20 -2.47
CA MET A 157 -14.00 -13.19 -2.02
C MET A 157 -15.41 -13.74 -2.10
N HIS A 158 -16.20 -13.53 -1.05
CA HIS A 158 -17.61 -13.87 -1.01
C HIS A 158 -18.42 -12.57 -1.10
N TYR A 159 -19.32 -12.49 -2.08
CA TYR A 159 -20.31 -11.42 -2.18
C TYR A 159 -21.63 -11.87 -1.54
N ASP A 160 -22.21 -10.99 -0.72
CA ASP A 160 -23.52 -11.16 -0.09
C ASP A 160 -24.69 -10.90 -1.06
#